data_AF-A0A0P1ANH6-F1
#
_entry.id   AF-A0A0P1ANH6-F1
#
_cell.length_a   1.000
_cell.length_b   1.000
_cell.length_c   1.000
_cell.angle_alpha   90.00
_cell.angle_beta   90.00
_cell.angle_gamma   90.00
#
_symmetry.space_group_name_H-M   'P 1'
#
loop_
_entity.id
_entity.type
_entity.pdbx_description
1 polymer ?
#
loop_
_entity_poly.entity_id
_entity_poly.type
_entity_poly.pdbx_seq_one_letter_code
_entity_poly.pdbx_strand_id
1 'polypeptide(L)'
;MWAYKMRMFLTAKGLWRKAKFSGVDDESVSGLESALFRTWHGLSELAVWNRLQFGNDAVEALTSGKVEIADKYFTQKNTDGQFFAISRLENNFGEMGVTVALATAKLEPATKEFATMMQHKQIRCWVQYEASVDLVFTSLHFKMDGDINLNVKLEALSSFISLKNRAQPYVKAGDLWGLASLAVKANAGDDPAQLLQHADKILHLVFAKWKSESLRPKELFNQFHGKTLPADLFDSAIVLQYSDFYKDYNSMVIPSFTKPRRS
;
A
#
# COMPACT_ATOMS: atom_id res chain seq x y z
N MET A 1 -35.00 -22.56 -11.12
CA MET A 1 -33.68 -23.21 -10.93
C MET A 1 -32.56 -22.23 -10.51
N TRP A 2 -32.52 -21.00 -11.03
CA TRP A 2 -31.54 -19.97 -10.64
C TRP A 2 -31.64 -19.49 -9.18
N ALA A 3 -32.86 -19.24 -8.69
CA ALA A 3 -33.09 -18.79 -7.30
C ALA A 3 -32.63 -19.82 -6.24
N TYR A 4 -32.71 -21.12 -6.55
CA TYR A 4 -32.30 -22.19 -5.64
C TYR A 4 -30.78 -22.32 -5.52
N LYS A 5 -30.07 -22.20 -6.66
CA LYS A 5 -28.60 -22.13 -6.65
C LYS A 5 -28.14 -20.90 -5.87
N MET A 6 -28.73 -19.73 -6.12
CA MET A 6 -28.37 -18.48 -5.45
C MET A 6 -28.61 -18.51 -3.93
N ARG A 7 -29.68 -19.18 -3.47
CA ARG A 7 -29.96 -19.39 -2.04
C ARG A 7 -28.93 -20.30 -1.38
N MET A 8 -28.56 -21.42 -2.00
CA MET A 8 -27.46 -22.27 -1.51
C MET A 8 -26.13 -21.52 -1.43
N PHE A 9 -25.82 -20.68 -2.42
CA PHE A 9 -24.58 -19.89 -2.45
C PHE A 9 -24.51 -18.82 -1.34
N LEU A 10 -25.61 -18.11 -1.05
CA LEU A 10 -25.68 -17.16 0.07
C LEU A 10 -25.54 -17.86 1.43
N THR A 11 -26.11 -19.07 1.53
CA THR A 11 -25.99 -19.91 2.73
C THR A 11 -24.55 -20.39 2.90
N ALA A 12 -23.89 -20.86 1.83
CA ALA A 12 -22.49 -21.28 1.85
C ALA A 12 -21.52 -20.13 2.21
N LYS A 13 -21.81 -18.90 1.74
CA LYS A 13 -21.02 -17.69 2.05
C LYS A 13 -21.08 -17.33 3.55
N GLY A 14 -22.27 -17.35 4.15
CA GLY A 14 -22.43 -17.15 5.59
C GLY A 14 -21.85 -18.30 6.42
N LEU A 15 -22.02 -19.54 5.95
CA LEU A 15 -21.51 -20.74 6.59
C LEU A 15 -19.99 -20.84 6.56
N TRP A 16 -19.31 -20.49 5.46
CA TRP A 16 -17.84 -20.51 5.38
C TRP A 16 -17.22 -19.51 6.34
N ARG A 17 -17.72 -18.26 6.37
CA ARG A 17 -17.23 -17.24 7.33
C ARG A 17 -17.50 -17.69 8.76
N LYS A 18 -18.70 -18.20 9.04
CA LYS A 18 -19.04 -18.70 10.37
C LYS A 18 -18.17 -19.89 10.76
N ALA A 19 -17.98 -20.88 9.89
CA ALA A 19 -17.14 -22.05 10.14
C ALA A 19 -15.69 -21.67 10.42
N LYS A 20 -15.09 -20.82 9.57
CA LYS A 20 -13.71 -20.35 9.72
C LYS A 20 -13.46 -19.62 11.06
N PHE A 21 -14.43 -18.85 11.55
CA PHE A 21 -14.28 -18.08 12.79
C PHE A 21 -14.94 -18.73 14.02
N SER A 22 -15.53 -19.93 13.90
CA SER A 22 -16.19 -20.64 15.03
C SER A 22 -15.44 -21.88 15.53
N GLY A 23 -14.19 -22.09 15.09
CA GLY A 23 -13.37 -23.22 15.53
C GLY A 23 -13.82 -24.56 14.96
N VAL A 24 -14.52 -24.56 13.81
CA VAL A 24 -14.81 -25.78 13.03
C VAL A 24 -13.49 -26.34 12.51
N ASP A 25 -13.38 -27.67 12.46
CA ASP A 25 -12.16 -28.35 11.96
C ASP A 25 -11.82 -27.99 10.51
N ASP A 26 -10.52 -27.99 10.20
CA ASP A 26 -9.97 -27.64 8.89
C ASP A 26 -10.45 -28.57 7.77
N GLU A 27 -10.81 -29.82 8.09
CA GLU A 27 -11.30 -30.81 7.13
C GLU A 27 -12.67 -30.42 6.56
N SER A 28 -13.58 -29.95 7.42
CA SER A 28 -14.90 -29.46 7.03
C SER A 28 -14.80 -28.18 6.19
N VAL A 29 -13.88 -27.26 6.55
CA VAL A 29 -13.62 -26.05 5.77
C VAL A 29 -13.07 -26.43 4.39
N SER A 30 -12.10 -27.34 4.31
CA SER A 30 -11.52 -27.83 3.05
C SER A 30 -12.55 -28.54 2.16
N GLY A 31 -13.46 -29.32 2.75
CA GLY A 31 -14.58 -29.96 2.04
C GLY A 31 -15.52 -28.95 1.37
N LEU A 32 -15.84 -27.85 2.06
CA LEU A 32 -16.64 -26.73 1.54
C LEU A 32 -15.93 -26.00 0.40
N GLU A 33 -14.64 -25.68 0.56
CA GLU A 33 -13.83 -25.04 -0.49
C GLU A 33 -13.79 -25.91 -1.77
N SER A 34 -13.53 -27.21 -1.60
CA SER A 34 -13.52 -28.18 -2.71
C SER A 34 -14.87 -28.26 -3.42
N ALA A 35 -15.98 -28.23 -2.67
CA ALA A 35 -17.31 -28.21 -3.27
C ALA A 35 -17.56 -26.93 -4.08
N LEU A 36 -17.17 -25.77 -3.56
CA LEU A 36 -17.26 -24.50 -4.29
C LEU A 36 -16.43 -24.55 -5.58
N PHE A 37 -15.19 -25.03 -5.52
CA PHE A 37 -14.31 -25.07 -6.69
C PHE A 37 -14.83 -26.00 -7.78
N ARG A 38 -15.45 -27.14 -7.41
CA ARG A 38 -16.17 -28.01 -8.36
C ARG A 38 -17.31 -27.27 -9.07
N THR A 39 -18.06 -26.42 -8.36
CA THR A 39 -19.12 -25.61 -8.99
C THR A 39 -18.59 -24.50 -9.89
N TRP A 40 -17.32 -24.11 -9.70
CA TRP A 40 -16.66 -23.05 -10.47
C TRP A 40 -15.81 -23.56 -11.62
N HIS A 41 -15.48 -24.85 -11.66
CA HIS A 41 -14.53 -25.45 -12.60
C HIS A 41 -14.69 -25.01 -14.07
N GLY A 42 -15.93 -24.87 -14.57
CA GLY A 42 -16.21 -24.42 -15.94
C GLY A 42 -16.38 -22.92 -16.14
N LEU A 43 -16.08 -22.09 -15.13
CA LEU A 43 -16.27 -20.65 -15.15
C LEU A 43 -14.96 -19.91 -15.37
N SER A 44 -15.03 -18.78 -16.06
CA SER A 44 -13.93 -17.81 -16.07
C SER A 44 -13.71 -17.20 -14.69
N GLU A 45 -12.49 -16.74 -14.44
CA GLU A 45 -12.09 -16.07 -13.21
C GLU A 45 -12.98 -14.84 -12.95
N LEU A 46 -13.29 -14.09 -14.01
CA LEU A 46 -14.21 -12.96 -13.97
C LEU A 46 -15.64 -13.38 -13.61
N ALA A 47 -16.14 -14.50 -14.13
CA ALA A 47 -17.45 -15.01 -13.78
C ALA A 47 -17.52 -15.45 -12.30
N VAL A 48 -16.46 -16.04 -11.76
CA VAL A 48 -16.35 -16.36 -10.32
C VAL A 48 -16.29 -15.08 -9.50
N TRP A 49 -15.46 -14.11 -9.88
CA TRP A 49 -15.36 -12.82 -9.20
C TRP A 49 -16.71 -12.12 -9.10
N ASN A 50 -17.43 -11.99 -10.21
CA ASN A 50 -18.73 -11.32 -10.26
C ASN A 50 -19.80 -12.05 -9.43
N ARG A 51 -19.70 -13.38 -9.29
CA ARG A 51 -20.62 -14.18 -8.46
C ARG A 51 -20.45 -13.92 -6.96
N LEU A 52 -19.26 -13.55 -6.50
CA LEU A 52 -18.99 -13.37 -5.06
C LEU A 52 -19.57 -12.08 -4.50
N GLN A 53 -19.89 -11.10 -5.37
CA GLN A 53 -20.55 -9.84 -5.02
C GLN A 53 -19.86 -9.10 -3.86
N PHE A 54 -18.77 -8.40 -4.18
CA PHE A 54 -17.89 -7.75 -3.19
C PHE A 54 -18.43 -6.44 -2.61
N GLY A 55 -19.47 -5.84 -3.20
CA GLY A 55 -19.96 -4.53 -2.78
C GLY A 55 -19.04 -3.40 -3.26
N ASN A 56 -19.17 -2.23 -2.63
CA ASN A 56 -18.47 -1.00 -3.02
C ASN A 56 -17.43 -0.55 -1.98
N ASP A 57 -17.18 -1.34 -0.94
CA ASP A 57 -16.20 -1.05 0.10
C ASP A 57 -15.04 -2.06 0.06
N ALA A 58 -13.82 -1.55 -0.08
CA ALA A 58 -12.62 -2.39 -0.23
C ALA A 58 -12.27 -3.13 1.07
N VAL A 59 -12.49 -2.51 2.23
CA VAL A 59 -12.21 -3.12 3.54
C VAL A 59 -13.20 -4.25 3.80
N GLU A 60 -14.49 -4.04 3.54
CA GLU A 60 -15.53 -5.06 3.63
C GLU A 60 -15.23 -6.22 2.67
N ALA A 61 -14.83 -5.92 1.42
CA ALA A 61 -14.45 -6.94 0.46
C ALA A 61 -13.32 -7.83 1.02
N LEU A 62 -12.23 -7.23 1.49
CA LEU A 62 -11.07 -7.93 2.04
C LEU A 62 -11.40 -8.72 3.31
N THR A 63 -12.21 -8.16 4.21
CA THR A 63 -12.54 -8.77 5.51
C THR A 63 -13.70 -9.77 5.43
N SER A 64 -14.42 -9.84 4.31
CA SER A 64 -15.49 -10.81 4.10
C SER A 64 -14.99 -12.25 3.89
N GLY A 65 -13.70 -12.42 3.60
CA GLY A 65 -13.03 -13.68 3.22
C GLY A 65 -13.44 -14.23 1.84
N LYS A 66 -14.32 -13.54 1.11
CA LYS A 66 -14.61 -13.83 -0.30
C LYS A 66 -13.38 -13.68 -1.19
N VAL A 67 -12.54 -12.68 -0.90
CA VAL A 67 -11.33 -12.43 -1.69
C VAL A 67 -10.36 -13.59 -1.51
N GLU A 68 -10.25 -14.12 -0.29
CA GLU A 68 -9.40 -15.26 0.00
C GLU A 68 -9.82 -16.52 -0.75
N ILE A 69 -11.11 -16.88 -0.73
CA ILE A 69 -11.58 -18.05 -1.47
C ILE A 69 -11.44 -17.86 -2.99
N ALA A 70 -11.61 -16.65 -3.50
CA ALA A 70 -11.38 -16.33 -4.91
C ALA A 70 -9.89 -16.46 -5.27
N ASP A 71 -9.02 -15.90 -4.46
CA ASP A 71 -7.56 -15.92 -4.64
C ASP A 71 -7.00 -17.35 -4.61
N LYS A 72 -7.47 -18.17 -3.67
CA LYS A 72 -7.17 -19.62 -3.63
C LYS A 72 -7.60 -20.30 -4.92
N TYR A 73 -8.84 -20.06 -5.38
CA TYR A 73 -9.35 -20.66 -6.61
C TYR A 73 -8.52 -20.25 -7.85
N PHE A 74 -8.23 -18.97 -8.02
CA PHE A 74 -7.47 -18.48 -9.18
C PHE A 74 -6.05 -19.03 -9.19
N THR A 75 -5.39 -19.04 -8.02
CA THR A 75 -4.03 -19.58 -7.87
C THR A 75 -3.98 -21.08 -8.20
N GLN A 76 -5.00 -21.86 -7.86
CA GLN A 76 -5.07 -23.29 -8.21
C GLN A 76 -5.38 -23.52 -9.69
N LYS A 77 -6.16 -22.63 -10.31
CA LYS A 77 -6.63 -22.81 -11.68
C LYS A 77 -5.52 -22.53 -12.72
N ASN A 78 -4.65 -21.55 -12.50
CA ASN A 78 -3.56 -21.20 -13.40
C ASN A 78 -2.40 -20.53 -12.64
N THR A 79 -1.15 -20.73 -13.09
CA THR A 79 0.07 -20.16 -12.48
C THR A 79 0.06 -18.63 -12.43
N ASP A 80 -0.54 -17.98 -13.42
CA ASP A 80 -0.68 -16.51 -13.45
C ASP A 80 -1.87 -16.01 -12.61
N GLY A 81 -2.73 -16.93 -12.15
CA GLY A 81 -3.91 -16.63 -11.35
C GLY A 81 -3.60 -16.01 -9.98
N GLN A 82 -2.36 -16.12 -9.51
CA GLN A 82 -1.93 -15.58 -8.21
C GLN A 82 -2.09 -14.05 -8.09
N PHE A 83 -2.13 -13.31 -9.21
CA PHE A 83 -2.33 -11.86 -9.22
C PHE A 83 -3.75 -11.44 -9.61
N PHE A 84 -4.58 -12.37 -10.10
CA PHE A 84 -5.90 -12.03 -10.63
C PHE A 84 -6.80 -11.37 -9.57
N ALA A 85 -6.81 -11.90 -8.34
CA ALA A 85 -7.63 -11.34 -7.26
C ALA A 85 -7.20 -9.90 -6.91
N ILE A 86 -5.90 -9.62 -6.81
CA ILE A 86 -5.42 -8.28 -6.47
C ILE A 86 -5.67 -7.29 -7.62
N SER A 87 -5.42 -7.69 -8.87
CA SER A 87 -5.73 -6.83 -10.02
C SER A 87 -7.23 -6.54 -10.13
N ARG A 88 -8.10 -7.49 -9.78
CA ARG A 88 -9.55 -7.24 -9.74
C ARG A 88 -9.96 -6.32 -8.59
N LEU A 89 -9.32 -6.40 -7.43
CA LEU A 89 -9.53 -5.43 -6.36
C LEU A 89 -9.14 -4.02 -6.82
N GLU A 90 -7.97 -3.86 -7.41
CA GLU A 90 -7.46 -2.55 -7.86
C GLU A 90 -8.33 -1.95 -8.97
N ASN A 91 -8.81 -2.78 -9.91
CA ASN A 91 -9.77 -2.34 -10.93
C ASN A 91 -11.12 -1.91 -10.34
N ASN A 92 -11.57 -2.55 -9.26
CA ASN A 92 -12.88 -2.28 -8.65
C ASN A 92 -12.83 -1.10 -7.67
N PHE A 93 -11.74 -0.92 -6.93
CA PHE A 93 -11.64 0.00 -5.79
C PHE A 93 -10.51 1.04 -5.92
N GLY A 94 -9.72 0.99 -6.99
CA GLY A 94 -8.53 1.80 -7.21
C GLY A 94 -7.30 1.31 -6.43
N GLU A 95 -6.10 1.47 -7.00
CA GLU A 95 -4.84 1.04 -6.36
C GLU A 95 -4.62 1.70 -5.00
N MET A 96 -4.85 3.02 -4.87
CA MET A 96 -4.80 3.72 -3.58
C MET A 96 -5.80 3.14 -2.58
N GLY A 97 -7.05 2.91 -3.02
CA GLY A 97 -8.12 2.38 -2.17
C GLY A 97 -7.78 0.99 -1.63
N VAL A 98 -7.26 0.11 -2.48
CA VAL A 98 -6.80 -1.23 -2.09
C VAL A 98 -5.60 -1.18 -1.15
N THR A 99 -4.61 -0.34 -1.44
CA THR A 99 -3.41 -0.18 -0.60
C THR A 99 -3.79 0.22 0.84
N VAL A 100 -4.69 1.21 0.99
CA VAL A 100 -5.20 1.65 2.29
C VAL A 100 -6.08 0.59 2.95
N ALA A 101 -6.94 -0.08 2.19
CA ALA A 101 -7.82 -1.11 2.72
C ALA A 101 -7.04 -2.33 3.23
N LEU A 102 -5.95 -2.72 2.56
CA LEU A 102 -5.03 -3.76 3.02
C LEU A 102 -4.35 -3.37 4.33
N ALA A 103 -3.85 -2.13 4.43
CA ALA A 103 -3.27 -1.63 5.68
C ALA A 103 -4.28 -1.62 6.83
N THR A 104 -5.53 -1.26 6.54
CA THR A 104 -6.63 -1.30 7.53
C THR A 104 -6.93 -2.74 7.95
N ALA A 105 -7.07 -3.67 7.00
CA ALA A 105 -7.32 -5.07 7.28
C ALA A 105 -6.16 -5.77 8.01
N LYS A 106 -4.93 -5.23 7.95
CA LYS A 106 -3.79 -5.70 8.76
C LYS A 106 -3.91 -5.41 10.25
N LEU A 107 -4.76 -4.46 10.65
CA LEU A 107 -4.95 -4.10 12.06
C LEU A 107 -5.79 -5.15 12.81
N GLU A 108 -6.68 -5.84 12.11
CA GLU A 108 -7.53 -6.88 12.69
C GLU A 108 -6.80 -8.23 12.70
N PRO A 109 -6.63 -8.89 13.88
CA PRO A 109 -5.89 -10.15 13.97
C PRO A 109 -6.41 -11.24 13.04
N ALA A 110 -7.73 -11.30 12.86
CA ALA A 110 -8.43 -12.27 12.02
C ALA A 110 -8.10 -12.16 10.51
N THR A 111 -7.67 -10.98 10.04
CA THR A 111 -7.40 -10.72 8.62
C THR A 111 -5.95 -10.33 8.34
N LYS A 112 -5.14 -10.18 9.38
CA LYS A 112 -3.75 -9.71 9.29
C LYS A 112 -2.89 -10.53 8.33
N GLU A 113 -2.92 -11.85 8.45
CA GLU A 113 -2.10 -12.74 7.62
C GLU A 113 -2.50 -12.62 6.15
N PHE A 114 -3.79 -12.75 5.85
CA PHE A 114 -4.31 -12.65 4.50
C PHE A 114 -4.06 -11.26 3.88
N ALA A 115 -4.29 -10.18 4.63
CA ALA A 115 -4.03 -8.82 4.16
C ALA A 115 -2.54 -8.56 3.91
N THR A 116 -1.65 -9.12 4.74
CA THR A 116 -0.19 -9.05 4.50
C THR A 116 0.22 -9.79 3.24
N MET A 117 -0.32 -11.00 3.02
CA MET A 117 -0.10 -11.75 1.78
C MET A 117 -0.59 -10.96 0.56
N MET A 118 -1.78 -10.37 0.63
CA MET A 118 -2.36 -9.60 -0.47
C MET A 118 -1.58 -8.30 -0.75
N GLN A 119 -1.03 -7.63 0.27
CA GLN A 119 -0.12 -6.48 0.09
C GLN A 119 1.16 -6.90 -0.65
N HIS A 120 1.75 -8.04 -0.31
CA HIS A 120 2.89 -8.57 -1.07
C HIS A 120 2.52 -8.91 -2.52
N LYS A 121 1.33 -9.49 -2.76
CA LYS A 121 0.82 -9.75 -4.11
C LYS A 121 0.63 -8.46 -4.89
N GLN A 122 0.14 -7.39 -4.26
CA GLN A 122 -0.03 -6.07 -4.88
C GLN A 122 1.29 -5.52 -5.40
N ILE A 123 2.32 -5.45 -4.54
CA ILE A 123 3.61 -4.89 -4.93
C ILE A 123 4.28 -5.78 -6.01
N ARG A 124 4.17 -7.10 -5.88
CA ARG A 124 4.67 -8.03 -6.91
C ARG A 124 3.92 -7.93 -8.24
N CYS A 125 2.62 -7.64 -8.20
CA CYS A 125 1.80 -7.41 -9.39
C CYS A 125 2.33 -6.20 -10.15
N TRP A 126 2.58 -5.06 -9.47
CA TRP A 126 3.17 -3.88 -10.11
C TRP A 126 4.54 -4.17 -10.74
N VAL A 127 5.40 -4.94 -10.07
CA VAL A 127 6.71 -5.34 -10.64
C VAL A 127 6.55 -6.30 -11.82
N GLN A 128 5.66 -7.29 -11.72
CA GLN A 128 5.42 -8.29 -12.76
C GLN A 128 4.88 -7.66 -14.05
N TYR A 129 4.03 -6.64 -13.93
CA TYR A 129 3.50 -5.88 -15.07
C TYR A 129 4.37 -4.67 -15.44
N GLU A 130 5.63 -4.64 -14.99
CA GLU A 130 6.64 -3.64 -15.36
C GLU A 130 6.19 -2.18 -15.14
N ALA A 131 5.38 -1.93 -14.10
CA ALA A 131 4.90 -0.58 -13.80
C ALA A 131 6.07 0.39 -13.64
N SER A 132 5.91 1.63 -14.11
CA SER A 132 6.87 2.71 -13.87
C SER A 132 6.69 3.29 -12.47
N VAL A 133 7.72 3.96 -11.93
CA VAL A 133 7.58 4.72 -10.68
C VAL A 133 6.57 5.85 -10.83
N ASP A 134 6.52 6.49 -11.99
CA ASP A 134 5.51 7.50 -12.32
C ASP A 134 4.07 6.95 -12.22
N LEU A 135 3.82 5.77 -12.78
CA LEU A 135 2.50 5.14 -12.73
C LEU A 135 2.09 4.84 -11.29
N VAL A 136 2.94 4.15 -10.52
CA VAL A 136 2.63 3.77 -9.13
C VAL A 136 2.48 5.01 -8.24
N PHE A 137 3.35 6.02 -8.39
CA PHE A 137 3.23 7.27 -7.64
C PHE A 137 1.90 7.98 -7.93
N THR A 138 1.51 8.05 -9.21
CA THR A 138 0.25 8.66 -9.63
C THR A 138 -0.93 7.89 -9.08
N SER A 139 -0.98 6.56 -9.22
CA SER A 139 -2.08 5.72 -8.76
C SER A 139 -2.30 5.74 -7.24
N LEU A 140 -1.26 6.02 -6.45
CA LEU A 140 -1.35 6.15 -4.99
C LEU A 140 -1.99 7.48 -4.54
N HIS A 141 -2.20 8.44 -5.44
CA HIS A 141 -2.87 9.72 -5.18
C HIS A 141 -2.39 10.40 -3.89
N PHE A 142 -1.09 10.67 -3.78
CA PHE A 142 -0.51 11.40 -2.64
C PHE A 142 -1.09 12.82 -2.56
N LYS A 143 -1.45 13.26 -1.35
CA LYS A 143 -1.71 14.69 -1.08
C LYS A 143 -0.49 15.30 -0.40
N MET A 144 -0.09 16.48 -0.86
CA MET A 144 1.11 17.16 -0.34
C MET A 144 0.94 17.55 1.14
N ASP A 145 -0.29 17.90 1.54
CA ASP A 145 -0.61 18.28 2.92
C ASP A 145 -1.85 17.53 3.42
N GLY A 146 -1.83 17.14 4.70
CA GLY A 146 -2.98 16.52 5.36
C GLY A 146 -3.36 15.13 4.85
N ASP A 147 -2.45 14.40 4.18
CA ASP A 147 -2.70 13.02 3.77
C ASP A 147 -2.67 12.08 4.98
N ILE A 148 -3.85 11.71 5.48
CA ILE A 148 -3.99 10.79 6.61
C ILE A 148 -3.40 9.39 6.33
N ASN A 149 -3.26 9.02 5.05
CA ASN A 149 -2.74 7.72 4.61
C ASN A 149 -1.28 7.80 4.12
N LEU A 150 -0.61 8.94 4.35
CA LEU A 150 0.75 9.20 3.87
C LEU A 150 1.73 8.07 4.16
N ASN A 151 1.73 7.58 5.40
CA ASN A 151 2.67 6.56 5.85
C ASN A 151 2.52 5.26 5.04
N VAL A 152 1.28 4.78 4.91
CA VAL A 152 0.97 3.54 4.19
C VAL A 152 1.34 3.65 2.71
N LYS A 153 1.09 4.81 2.08
CA LYS A 153 1.42 5.04 0.68
C LYS A 153 2.93 5.13 0.45
N LEU A 154 3.67 5.80 1.34
CA LEU A 154 5.14 5.87 1.27
C LEU A 154 5.78 4.49 1.50
N GLU A 155 5.23 3.67 2.39
CA GLU A 155 5.66 2.29 2.60
C GLU A 155 5.42 1.45 1.32
N ALA A 156 4.26 1.58 0.69
CA ALA A 156 3.96 0.87 -0.57
C ALA A 156 4.91 1.30 -1.70
N LEU A 157 5.13 2.61 -1.88
CA LEU A 157 6.02 3.15 -2.90
C LEU A 157 7.48 2.70 -2.71
N SER A 158 8.01 2.84 -1.49
CA SER A 158 9.38 2.40 -1.18
C SER A 158 9.57 0.90 -1.34
N SER A 159 8.57 0.09 -0.94
CA SER A 159 8.58 -1.37 -1.14
C SER A 159 8.57 -1.76 -2.61
N PHE A 160 7.80 -1.04 -3.43
CA PHE A 160 7.79 -1.22 -4.88
C PHE A 160 9.15 -0.91 -5.51
N ILE A 161 9.72 0.26 -5.22
CA ILE A 161 11.05 0.66 -5.73
C ILE A 161 12.12 -0.34 -5.30
N SER A 162 12.05 -0.81 -4.04
CA SER A 162 12.95 -1.85 -3.52
C SER A 162 12.89 -3.14 -4.36
N LEU A 163 11.67 -3.58 -4.73
CA LEU A 163 11.47 -4.83 -5.48
C LEU A 163 11.73 -4.73 -6.98
N LYS A 164 11.82 -3.51 -7.57
CA LYS A 164 12.20 -3.34 -8.98
C LYS A 164 13.64 -3.79 -9.25
N ASN A 165 14.55 -3.68 -8.29
CA ASN A 165 15.92 -4.17 -8.41
C ASN A 165 16.26 -5.12 -7.24
N ARG A 166 15.84 -6.39 -7.35
CA ARG A 166 16.01 -7.37 -6.25
C ARG A 166 17.46 -7.71 -5.93
N ALA A 167 18.35 -7.68 -6.93
CA ALA A 167 19.76 -8.01 -6.74
C ALA A 167 20.48 -6.93 -5.92
N GLN A 168 20.15 -5.66 -6.18
CA GLN A 168 20.68 -4.51 -5.46
C GLN A 168 19.59 -3.44 -5.28
N PRO A 169 18.75 -3.55 -4.24
CA PRO A 169 17.65 -2.62 -4.03
C PRO A 169 18.17 -1.18 -3.90
N TYR A 170 17.58 -0.25 -4.65
CA TYR A 170 17.92 1.17 -4.57
C TYR A 170 17.60 1.78 -3.19
N VAL A 171 16.55 1.23 -2.56
CA VAL A 171 16.07 1.58 -1.22
C VAL A 171 15.52 0.32 -0.55
N LYS A 172 15.55 0.24 0.78
CA LYS A 172 14.86 -0.83 1.53
C LYS A 172 13.37 -0.52 1.65
N ALA A 173 12.54 -1.55 1.68
CA ALA A 173 11.10 -1.40 1.92
C ALA A 173 10.85 -0.62 3.24
N GLY A 174 10.05 0.46 3.17
CA GLY A 174 9.75 1.33 4.32
C GLY A 174 10.85 2.29 4.74
N ASP A 175 12.00 2.31 4.07
CA ASP A 175 13.13 3.18 4.42
C ASP A 175 12.94 4.59 3.84
N LEU A 176 12.39 5.50 4.67
CA LEU A 176 12.15 6.89 4.31
C LEU A 176 13.45 7.69 4.08
N TRP A 177 14.53 7.37 4.81
CA TRP A 177 15.81 8.03 4.60
C TRP A 177 16.37 7.65 3.23
N GLY A 178 16.39 6.36 2.92
CA GLY A 178 16.82 5.87 1.61
C GLY A 178 15.95 6.41 0.47
N LEU A 179 14.64 6.58 0.69
CA LEU A 179 13.74 7.17 -0.31
C LEU A 179 14.05 8.66 -0.53
N ALA A 180 14.31 9.43 0.52
CA ALA A 180 14.76 10.82 0.41
C ALA A 180 16.12 10.91 -0.29
N SER A 181 17.08 10.06 0.07
CA SER A 181 18.40 9.99 -0.57
C SER A 181 18.28 9.70 -2.07
N LEU A 182 17.43 8.76 -2.46
CA LEU A 182 17.18 8.43 -3.86
C LEU A 182 16.58 9.62 -4.63
N ALA A 183 15.66 10.38 -4.02
CA ALA A 183 15.09 11.57 -4.63
C ALA A 183 16.10 12.71 -4.77
N VAL A 184 16.96 12.96 -3.76
CA VAL A 184 18.05 13.95 -3.86
C VAL A 184 19.04 13.57 -4.98
N LYS A 185 19.41 12.28 -5.09
CA LYS A 185 20.28 11.79 -6.16
C LYS A 185 19.66 11.99 -7.54
N ALA A 186 18.36 11.70 -7.68
CA ALA A 186 17.64 11.92 -8.93
C ALA A 186 17.69 13.40 -9.35
N ASN A 187 17.45 14.33 -8.41
CA ASN A 187 17.58 15.78 -8.67
C ASN A 187 18.99 16.22 -9.07
N ALA A 188 20.02 15.48 -8.64
CA ALA A 188 21.41 15.70 -9.03
C ALA A 188 21.80 15.04 -10.37
N GLY A 189 20.86 14.36 -11.04
CA GLY A 189 21.05 13.68 -12.32
C GLY A 189 21.38 12.18 -12.22
N ASP A 190 21.51 11.64 -11.01
CA ASP A 190 21.69 10.20 -10.75
C ASP A 190 20.33 9.56 -10.42
N ASP A 191 19.57 9.20 -11.46
CA ASP A 191 18.20 8.69 -11.34
C ASP A 191 18.03 7.24 -11.83
N PRO A 192 18.65 6.24 -11.16
CA PRO A 192 18.62 4.86 -11.62
C PRO A 192 17.24 4.21 -11.47
N ALA A 193 16.35 4.80 -10.66
CA ALA A 193 15.01 4.28 -10.39
C ALA A 193 13.89 5.09 -11.09
N GLN A 194 14.24 6.09 -11.90
CA GLN A 194 13.30 6.92 -12.67
C GLN A 194 12.31 7.72 -11.79
N LEU A 195 12.82 8.30 -10.70
CA LEU A 195 12.09 9.14 -9.74
C LEU A 195 12.08 10.63 -10.11
N LEU A 196 12.92 11.11 -11.04
CA LEU A 196 13.17 12.53 -11.26
C LEU A 196 11.88 13.37 -11.38
N GLN A 197 10.88 12.88 -12.11
CA GLN A 197 9.59 13.56 -12.29
C GLN A 197 8.85 13.83 -10.97
N HIS A 198 9.09 13.03 -9.94
CA HIS A 198 8.43 13.12 -8.63
C HIS A 198 9.40 13.37 -7.47
N ALA A 199 10.69 13.59 -7.74
CA ALA A 199 11.72 13.70 -6.71
C ALA A 199 11.40 14.80 -5.66
N ASP A 200 11.08 16.01 -6.12
CA ASP A 200 10.70 17.11 -5.21
C ASP A 200 9.43 16.81 -4.41
N LYS A 201 8.44 16.16 -5.04
CA LYS A 201 7.19 15.75 -4.37
C LYS A 201 7.46 14.67 -3.32
N ILE A 202 8.31 13.70 -3.63
CA ILE A 202 8.72 12.65 -2.71
C ILE A 202 9.45 13.27 -1.50
N LEU A 203 10.36 14.23 -1.74
CA LEU A 203 11.02 14.96 -0.67
C LEU A 203 10.02 15.72 0.21
N HIS A 204 9.09 16.46 -0.38
CA HIS A 204 8.01 17.14 0.36
C HIS A 204 7.22 16.15 1.23
N LEU A 205 6.80 15.02 0.67
CA LEU A 205 6.02 13.99 1.37
C LEU A 205 6.81 13.36 2.53
N VAL A 206 8.08 13.03 2.33
CA VAL A 206 8.94 12.48 3.39
C VAL A 206 9.20 13.52 4.48
N PHE A 207 9.42 14.78 4.11
CA PHE A 207 9.63 15.87 5.06
C PHE A 207 8.37 16.18 5.87
N ALA A 208 7.20 16.20 5.23
CA ALA A 208 5.91 16.32 5.90
C ALA A 208 5.70 15.16 6.89
N LYS A 209 6.10 13.94 6.52
CA LYS A 209 6.05 12.78 7.42
C LYS A 209 6.93 12.96 8.65
N TRP A 210 8.22 13.30 8.49
CA TRP A 210 9.13 13.54 9.62
C TRP A 210 8.67 14.70 10.50
N LYS A 211 8.14 15.76 9.89
CA LYS A 211 7.59 16.91 10.61
C LYS A 211 6.37 16.51 11.46
N SER A 212 5.48 15.66 10.93
CA SER A 212 4.33 15.15 11.69
C SER A 212 4.74 14.31 12.90
N GLU A 213 5.92 13.69 12.86
CA GLU A 213 6.55 12.99 13.98
C GLU A 213 7.31 13.92 14.93
N SER A 214 7.21 15.24 14.72
CA SER A 214 7.92 16.27 15.50
C SER A 214 9.44 16.16 15.44
N LEU A 215 10.00 15.51 14.42
CA LEU A 215 11.43 15.40 14.23
C LEU A 215 12.02 16.78 13.89
N ARG A 216 13.04 17.23 14.62
CA ARG A 216 13.68 18.54 14.34
C ARG A 216 14.85 18.36 13.39
N PRO A 217 15.19 19.35 12.55
CA PRO A 217 16.31 19.24 11.61
C PRO A 217 17.64 18.84 12.27
N LYS A 218 17.93 19.37 13.46
CA LYS A 218 19.13 19.03 14.25
C LYS A 218 19.17 17.59 14.77
N GLU A 219 18.01 16.93 14.85
CA GLU A 219 17.85 15.55 15.34
C GLU A 219 17.69 14.57 14.18
N LEU A 220 17.34 15.06 12.99
CA LEU A 220 17.02 14.26 11.82
C LEU A 220 18.13 13.26 11.51
N PHE A 221 19.36 13.74 11.28
CA PHE A 221 20.46 12.85 10.91
C PHE A 221 20.73 11.79 12.00
N ASN A 222 20.75 12.23 13.27
CA ASN A 222 21.02 11.35 14.40
C ASN A 222 19.98 10.25 14.59
N GLN A 223 18.73 10.50 14.18
CA GLN A 223 17.65 9.52 14.24
C GLN A 223 17.91 8.31 13.34
N PHE A 224 18.55 8.50 12.19
CA PHE A 224 18.78 7.45 11.20
C PHE A 224 20.19 6.85 11.27
N HIS A 225 21.19 7.65 11.68
CA HIS A 225 22.60 7.27 11.63
C HIS A 225 23.32 7.25 12.99
N GLY A 226 22.61 7.60 14.08
CA GLY A 226 23.21 7.76 15.40
C GLY A 226 24.03 9.05 15.53
N LYS A 227 24.80 9.20 16.62
CA LYS A 227 25.53 10.44 16.92
C LYS A 227 26.83 10.57 16.10
N THR A 228 26.69 10.68 14.78
CA THR A 228 27.78 10.88 13.82
C THR A 228 27.53 12.12 12.97
N LEU A 229 28.49 12.49 12.12
CA LEU A 229 28.32 13.54 11.11
C LEU A 229 27.80 12.92 9.80
N PRO A 230 27.09 13.69 8.95
CA PRO A 230 26.72 13.29 7.60
C PRO A 230 27.89 12.64 6.86
N ALA A 231 27.67 11.43 6.35
CA ALA A 231 28.74 10.63 5.76
C ALA A 231 29.09 11.09 4.34
N ASP A 232 28.12 11.66 3.62
CA ASP A 232 28.29 12.17 2.26
C ASP A 232 27.54 13.48 1.96
N LEU A 233 27.71 13.96 0.72
CA LEU A 233 27.07 15.19 0.21
C LEU A 233 25.54 15.07 0.12
N PHE A 234 25.00 13.87 -0.14
CA PHE A 234 23.56 13.65 -0.24
C PHE A 234 22.90 13.64 1.14
N ASP A 235 23.53 13.03 2.14
CA ASP A 235 23.09 13.10 3.54
C ASP A 235 23.02 14.57 4.02
N SER A 236 24.06 15.35 3.68
CA SER A 236 24.11 16.78 4.00
C SER A 236 22.99 17.54 3.29
N ALA A 237 22.73 17.24 2.01
CA ALA A 237 21.66 17.85 1.24
C ALA A 237 20.26 17.54 1.80
N ILE A 238 20.00 16.31 2.25
CA ILE A 238 18.72 15.94 2.89
C ILE A 238 18.49 16.79 4.13
N VAL A 239 19.49 16.90 5.01
CA VAL A 239 19.39 17.67 6.27
C VAL A 239 19.15 19.16 5.98
N LEU A 240 19.87 19.72 5.00
CA LEU A 240 19.70 21.11 4.59
C LEU A 240 18.30 21.38 4.02
N GLN A 241 17.85 20.58 3.05
CA GLN A 241 16.54 20.73 2.44
C GLN A 241 15.40 20.54 3.46
N TYR A 242 15.54 19.58 4.39
CA TYR A 242 14.57 19.42 5.47
C TYR A 242 14.54 20.63 6.42
N SER A 243 15.71 21.21 6.73
CA SER A 243 15.82 22.42 7.55
C SER A 243 15.07 23.60 6.93
N ASP A 244 15.19 23.77 5.61
CA ASP A 244 14.51 24.85 4.89
C ASP A 244 13.00 24.61 4.81
N PHE A 245 12.56 23.39 4.47
CA PHE A 245 11.16 22.97 4.56
C PHE A 245 10.56 23.27 5.95
N TYR A 246 11.29 22.95 7.02
CA TYR A 246 10.84 23.15 8.40
C TYR A 246 10.65 24.63 8.76
N LYS A 247 11.50 25.53 8.25
CA LYS A 247 11.40 26.98 8.48
C LYS A 247 10.21 27.58 7.72
N ASP A 248 10.08 27.24 6.45
CA ASP A 248 9.02 27.76 5.57
C ASP A 248 7.64 27.37 6.09
N TYR A 249 7.48 26.13 6.53
CA TYR A 249 6.23 25.68 7.14
C TYR A 249 5.88 26.45 8.42
N ASN A 250 6.86 26.68 9.31
CA ASN A 250 6.61 27.42 10.55
C ASN A 250 6.34 28.91 10.29
N SER A 251 6.88 29.50 9.22
CA SER A 251 6.61 30.90 8.87
C SER A 251 5.19 31.09 8.32
N MET A 252 4.63 30.09 7.61
CA MET A 252 3.23 30.10 7.15
C MET A 252 2.19 30.03 8.29
N VAL A 253 2.55 29.47 9.44
CA VAL A 253 1.63 29.33 10.61
C VAL A 253 1.57 30.61 11.47
N ILE A 254 2.47 31.59 11.25
CA ILE A 254 2.48 32.87 11.98
C ILE A 254 2.10 34.03 11.04
N PRO A 255 0.80 34.33 10.80
CA PRO A 255 0.42 35.69 10.49
C PRO A 255 0.48 36.47 11.80
N SER A 256 1.60 37.16 12.05
CA SER A 256 1.68 38.14 13.12
C SER A 256 0.66 39.25 12.85
N PHE A 257 -0.53 39.15 13.43
CA PHE A 257 -1.42 40.29 13.60
C PHE A 257 -0.80 41.25 14.61
N THR A 258 0.23 41.98 14.20
CA THR A 258 0.60 43.22 14.87
C THR A 258 -0.48 44.24 14.53
N LYS A 259 -1.48 44.35 15.42
CA LYS A 259 -2.38 45.51 15.44
C LYS A 259 -1.50 46.76 15.64
N PRO A 260 -1.55 47.77 14.75
CA PRO A 260 -0.83 49.01 14.99
C PRO A 260 -1.43 49.71 16.21
N ARG A 261 -0.55 50.06 17.16
CA ARG A 261 -0.86 50.91 18.31
C ARG A 261 -1.24 52.29 17.78
N ARG A 262 -2.53 52.62 17.78
CA ARG A 262 -2.99 53.99 17.48
C ARG A 262 -2.31 54.94 18.46
N SER A 263 -1.61 55.93 17.91
CA SER A 263 -1.24 57.18 18.59
C SER A 263 -2.33 58.20 18.32
#